data_AF-A0A660RRF4-F1
#
_entry.id   AF-A0A660RRF4-F1
#
_cell.length_a   1.000
_cell.length_b   1.000
_cell.length_c   1.000
_cell.angle_alpha   90.00
_cell.angle_beta   90.00
_cell.angle_gamma   90.00
#
_symmetry.space_group_name_H-M   'P 1'
#
loop_
_entity.id
_entity.type
_entity.pdbx_description
1 polymer ?
#
loop_
_entity_poly.entity_id
_entity_poly.type
_entity_poly.pdbx_seq_one_letter_code
_entity_poly.pdbx_strand_id
1 'polypeptide(L)'
;MDVICTGCNRHFKVADEKLPSGGTVYFTCPNCRERIEIKPASKTKPLPTDEKKATDESRGFEYFEPGSKTALVYCPGPQTRKLLQKELTCLGYKSRFVNQQDDIKFRFRYHIYDLVLLYQDGPEPEDDLVDIMKYLRPLMMDMRRKIFVVYIHPGGDRFDSMQAFSIGVDLTISPSGLGHLSEILSPALKAKEMAYKVFFECKAKVEMEIF
;
A
#
# COMPACT_ATOMS: atom_id res chain seq x y z
N MET A 1 -40.87 -12.32 -2.82
CA MET A 1 -40.21 -11.57 -1.71
C MET A 1 -41.21 -10.91 -0.75
N ASP A 2 -40.82 -10.67 0.51
CA ASP A 2 -41.55 -9.82 1.47
C ASP A 2 -41.08 -8.36 1.33
N VAL A 3 -41.99 -7.45 1.00
CA VAL A 3 -41.70 -6.01 0.83
C VAL A 3 -42.50 -5.22 1.86
N ILE A 4 -41.82 -4.39 2.63
CA ILE A 4 -42.44 -3.50 3.62
C ILE A 4 -42.61 -2.12 2.97
N CYS A 5 -43.83 -1.59 3.02
CA CYS A 5 -44.09 -0.24 2.54
C CYS A 5 -43.48 0.82 3.47
N THR A 6 -42.60 1.68 2.93
CA THR A 6 -41.97 2.78 3.68
C THR A 6 -42.95 3.85 4.16
N GLY A 7 -44.13 3.96 3.55
CA GLY A 7 -45.14 4.96 3.93
C GLY A 7 -46.14 4.51 4.99
N CYS A 8 -46.40 3.21 5.15
CA CYS A 8 -47.39 2.72 6.12
C CYS A 8 -46.99 1.44 6.90
N ASN A 9 -45.74 0.99 6.74
CA ASN A 9 -45.16 -0.19 7.39
C ASN A 9 -45.95 -1.50 7.26
N ARG A 10 -46.85 -1.62 6.27
CA ARG A 10 -47.50 -2.90 5.96
C ARG A 10 -46.57 -3.84 5.20
N HIS A 11 -46.68 -5.11 5.55
CA HIS A 11 -45.96 -6.22 4.91
C HIS A 11 -46.77 -6.74 3.72
N PHE A 12 -46.14 -6.80 2.54
CA PHE A 12 -46.73 -7.36 1.33
C PHE A 12 -45.88 -8.52 0.82
N LYS A 13 -46.52 -9.67 0.59
CA LYS A 13 -45.87 -10.85 0.02
C LYS A 13 -46.08 -10.85 -1.48
N VAL A 14 -45.03 -10.55 -2.24
CA VAL A 14 -45.07 -10.51 -3.72
C VAL A 14 -44.52 -11.83 -4.24
N ALA A 15 -45.30 -12.55 -5.04
CA ALA A 15 -44.87 -13.79 -5.69
C ALA A 15 -43.94 -13.48 -6.86
N ASP A 16 -42.79 -14.15 -6.91
CA ASP A 16 -41.71 -13.84 -7.86
C ASP A 16 -42.04 -14.23 -9.32
N GLU A 17 -43.15 -14.95 -9.54
CA GLU A 17 -43.58 -15.50 -10.84
C GLU A 17 -44.18 -14.45 -11.82
N LYS A 18 -44.40 -13.20 -11.39
CA LYS A 18 -44.98 -12.13 -12.24
C LYS A 18 -44.02 -10.98 -12.59
N LEU A 19 -42.71 -11.16 -12.41
CA LEU A 19 -41.70 -10.11 -12.64
C LEU A 19 -40.86 -10.41 -13.91
N PRO A 20 -40.90 -9.60 -14.98
CA PRO A 20 -40.05 -9.79 -16.14
C PRO A 20 -38.58 -9.49 -15.80
N SER A 21 -37.69 -10.39 -16.23
CA SER A 21 -36.25 -10.38 -15.95
C SER A 21 -35.56 -9.19 -16.64
N GLY A 22 -35.30 -8.12 -15.88
CA GLY A 22 -34.35 -7.07 -16.30
C GLY A 22 -34.76 -5.61 -16.07
N GLY A 23 -35.79 -5.31 -15.27
CA GLY A 23 -36.18 -3.93 -14.99
C GLY A 23 -36.53 -3.66 -13.53
N THR A 24 -36.25 -2.46 -13.06
CA THR A 24 -36.76 -1.93 -11.79
C THR A 24 -38.29 -1.85 -11.85
N VAL A 25 -38.99 -2.51 -10.93
CA VAL A 25 -40.46 -2.50 -10.91
C VAL A 25 -40.95 -1.60 -9.78
N TYR A 26 -41.88 -0.70 -10.09
CA TYR A 26 -42.52 0.16 -9.11
C TYR A 26 -43.90 -0.41 -8.74
N PHE A 27 -44.13 -0.64 -7.45
CA PHE A 27 -45.43 -1.04 -6.92
C PHE A 27 -46.03 0.11 -6.11
N THR A 28 -47.28 0.47 -6.40
CA THR A 28 -47.98 1.53 -5.65
C THR A 28 -48.75 0.91 -4.50
N CYS A 29 -48.52 1.36 -3.27
CA CYS A 29 -49.20 0.83 -2.10
C CYS A 29 -50.70 1.16 -2.16
N PRO A 30 -51.62 0.17 -2.08
CA PRO A 30 -53.06 0.44 -2.10
C PRO A 30 -53.57 1.18 -0.85
N ASN A 31 -52.79 1.23 0.23
CA ASN A 31 -53.19 1.83 1.50
C ASN A 31 -52.80 3.30 1.66
N CYS A 32 -51.58 3.68 1.25
CA CYS A 32 -51.08 5.05 1.36
C CYS A 32 -50.78 5.70 0.01
N ARG A 33 -50.94 4.98 -1.11
CA ARG A 33 -50.62 5.39 -2.48
C ARG A 33 -49.14 5.73 -2.73
N GLU A 34 -48.26 5.39 -1.80
CA GLU A 34 -46.82 5.59 -1.94
C GLU A 34 -46.21 4.62 -2.96
N ARG A 35 -45.32 5.11 -3.83
CA ARG A 35 -44.62 4.30 -4.84
C ARG A 35 -43.39 3.65 -4.23
N ILE A 36 -43.35 2.32 -4.25
CA ILE A 36 -42.27 1.51 -3.70
C ILE A 36 -41.45 0.93 -4.85
N GLU A 37 -40.15 1.22 -4.87
CA GLU A 37 -39.20 0.69 -5.85
C GLU A 37 -38.69 -0.68 -5.40
N ILE A 38 -38.90 -1.71 -6.23
CA ILE A 38 -38.42 -3.07 -5.98
C ILE A 38 -37.28 -3.35 -6.97
N LYS A 39 -36.05 -3.39 -6.47
CA LYS A 39 -34.85 -3.76 -7.25
C LYS A 39 -34.62 -5.27 -7.13
N PRO A 40 -34.75 -6.05 -8.22
CA PRO A 40 -34.30 -7.44 -8.20
C PRO A 40 -32.77 -7.49 -8.09
N ALA A 41 -32.24 -8.38 -7.25
CA ALA A 41 -30.80 -8.55 -7.06
C ALA A 41 -30.16 -9.18 -8.32
N SER A 42 -29.67 -8.34 -9.23
CA SER A 42 -28.87 -8.78 -10.37
C SER A 42 -27.39 -8.82 -10.00
N LYS A 43 -26.79 -10.01 -10.13
CA LYS A 43 -25.34 -10.22 -10.14
C LYS A 43 -24.77 -9.63 -11.43
N THR A 44 -24.17 -8.44 -11.40
CA THR A 44 -23.16 -8.02 -12.40
C THR A 44 -22.30 -6.89 -11.81
N LYS A 45 -20.98 -7.03 -11.92
CA LYS A 45 -19.97 -5.99 -11.62
C LYS A 45 -20.25 -4.70 -12.41
N PRO A 46 -20.00 -3.53 -11.80
CA PRO A 46 -19.42 -2.42 -12.53
C PRO A 46 -18.09 -1.96 -11.89
N LEU A 47 -17.12 -1.63 -12.74
CA LEU A 47 -15.97 -0.79 -12.38
C LEU A 47 -16.46 0.59 -11.91
N PRO A 48 -15.78 1.22 -10.93
CA PRO A 48 -15.88 2.65 -10.71
C PRO A 48 -14.55 3.37 -10.99
N THR A 49 -14.66 4.39 -11.84
CA THR A 49 -13.80 5.57 -11.96
C THR A 49 -13.82 6.37 -10.64
N ASP A 50 -12.74 7.11 -10.38
CA ASP A 50 -12.45 7.95 -9.21
C ASP A 50 -13.66 8.58 -8.49
N GLU A 51 -13.73 8.40 -7.16
CA GLU A 51 -13.52 9.47 -6.18
C GLU A 51 -13.78 9.00 -4.73
N LYS A 52 -12.74 9.15 -3.90
CA LYS A 52 -12.73 9.34 -2.43
C LYS A 52 -13.82 8.66 -1.59
N LYS A 53 -13.44 7.53 -0.99
CA LYS A 53 -13.76 7.27 0.43
C LYS A 53 -12.50 6.82 1.15
N ALA A 54 -12.10 7.62 2.13
CA ALA A 54 -11.24 7.20 3.22
C ALA A 54 -12.03 6.17 4.04
N THR A 55 -11.88 4.91 3.67
CA THR A 55 -12.31 3.75 4.45
C THR A 55 -11.06 2.98 4.79
N ASP A 56 -10.66 3.02 6.06
CA ASP A 56 -9.86 2.02 6.78
C ASP A 56 -9.24 0.90 5.92
N GLU A 57 -8.21 1.24 5.13
CA GLU A 57 -7.44 0.27 4.32
C GLU A 57 -6.35 -0.42 5.15
N SER A 58 -6.49 -0.44 6.48
CA SER A 58 -5.38 -0.73 7.39
C SER A 58 -4.95 -2.20 7.43
N ARG A 59 -5.72 -3.15 6.87
CA ARG A 59 -5.37 -4.60 6.84
C ARG A 59 -5.93 -5.36 5.63
N GLY A 60 -5.86 -4.76 4.43
CA GLY A 60 -6.27 -5.39 3.18
C GLY A 60 -5.15 -6.11 2.45
N PHE A 61 -5.47 -7.16 1.68
CA PHE A 61 -4.53 -7.75 0.72
C PHE A 61 -4.24 -6.71 -0.38
N GLU A 62 -3.01 -6.23 -0.47
CA GLU A 62 -2.65 -5.21 -1.46
C GLU A 62 -2.19 -5.85 -2.76
N TYR A 63 -2.90 -5.53 -3.83
CA TYR A 63 -2.52 -5.94 -5.18
C TYR A 63 -1.65 -4.87 -5.82
N PHE A 64 -0.46 -5.29 -6.24
CA PHE A 64 0.40 -4.51 -7.12
C PHE A 64 0.47 -5.20 -8.48
N GLU A 65 0.37 -4.41 -9.55
CA GLU A 65 0.55 -4.94 -10.90
C GLU A 65 1.95 -5.56 -11.02
N PRO A 66 2.08 -6.74 -11.66
CA PRO A 66 3.37 -7.36 -11.90
C PRO A 66 4.34 -6.38 -12.59
N GLY A 67 5.55 -6.27 -12.04
CA GLY A 67 6.59 -5.38 -12.57
C GLY A 67 6.51 -3.92 -12.09
N SER A 68 5.51 -3.55 -11.29
CA SER A 68 5.47 -2.22 -10.67
C SER A 68 6.48 -2.10 -9.53
N LYS A 69 7.22 -0.99 -9.49
CA LYS A 69 8.15 -0.67 -8.39
C LYS A 69 7.36 -0.17 -7.19
N THR A 70 7.67 -0.70 -6.01
CA THR A 70 6.89 -0.42 -4.79
C THR A 70 7.76 0.15 -3.69
N ALA A 71 7.22 1.12 -2.95
CA ALA A 71 7.91 1.76 -1.84
C ALA A 71 7.06 1.71 -0.57
N LEU A 72 7.65 1.28 0.54
CA LEU A 72 7.07 1.41 1.87
C LEU A 72 7.69 2.61 2.59
N VAL A 73 6.88 3.46 3.20
CA VAL A 73 7.34 4.74 3.77
C VAL A 73 6.80 4.93 5.18
N TYR A 74 7.70 5.00 6.16
CA TYR A 74 7.38 5.50 7.48
C TYR A 74 7.74 6.98 7.57
N CYS A 75 6.76 7.84 7.89
CA CYS A 75 6.98 9.28 8.02
C CYS A 75 5.88 9.91 8.87
N PRO A 76 6.09 10.34 10.12
CA PRO A 76 5.01 10.87 10.95
C PRO A 76 4.43 12.20 10.44
N GLY A 77 5.25 13.07 9.83
CA GLY A 77 4.86 14.42 9.45
C GLY A 77 4.03 14.53 8.15
N PRO A 78 2.87 15.23 8.14
CA PRO A 78 1.98 15.29 6.96
C PRO A 78 2.55 16.10 5.79
N GLN A 79 3.41 17.09 6.05
CA GLN A 79 4.05 17.89 5.00
C GLN A 79 5.11 17.07 4.27
N THR A 80 6.01 16.43 5.02
CA THR A 80 7.06 15.55 4.50
C THR A 80 6.48 14.35 3.75
N ARG A 81 5.36 13.79 4.22
CA ARG A 81 4.63 12.74 3.47
C ARG A 81 4.28 13.17 2.06
N LYS A 82 3.74 14.38 1.86
CA LYS A 82 3.36 14.87 0.53
C LYS A 82 4.58 15.05 -0.37
N LEU A 83 5.68 15.54 0.19
CA LEU A 83 6.95 15.69 -0.53
C LEU A 83 7.49 14.33 -0.97
N LEU A 84 7.59 13.37 -0.04
CA LEU A 84 8.05 12.00 -0.33
C LEU A 84 7.15 11.31 -1.35
N GLN A 85 5.83 11.44 -1.22
CA GLN A 85 4.88 10.90 -2.19
C GLN A 85 5.16 11.43 -3.60
N LYS A 86 5.38 12.74 -3.72
CA LYS A 86 5.68 13.38 -5.01
C LYS A 86 6.98 12.85 -5.61
N GLU A 87 8.08 12.85 -4.85
CA GLU A 87 9.39 12.37 -5.30
C GLU A 87 9.34 10.89 -5.73
N LEU A 88 8.70 10.03 -4.94
CA LEU A 88 8.57 8.60 -5.25
C LEU A 88 7.71 8.37 -6.50
N THR A 89 6.65 9.15 -6.69
CA THR A 89 5.81 9.06 -7.89
C THR A 89 6.60 9.46 -9.13
N CYS A 90 7.44 10.51 -9.05
CA CYS A 90 8.34 10.90 -10.13
C CYS A 90 9.35 9.80 -10.50
N LEU A 91 9.81 9.01 -9.50
CA LEU A 91 10.67 7.85 -9.71
C LEU A 91 9.92 6.61 -10.23
N GLY A 92 8.60 6.67 -10.40
CA GLY A 92 7.76 5.57 -10.86
C GLY A 92 7.41 4.53 -9.78
N TYR A 93 7.54 4.90 -8.49
CA TYR A 93 7.19 4.02 -7.38
C TYR A 93 5.73 4.18 -6.94
N LYS A 94 5.07 3.06 -6.68
CA LYS A 94 3.80 3.01 -5.93
C LYS A 94 4.11 2.98 -4.44
N SER A 95 3.85 4.09 -3.76
CA SER A 95 4.17 4.28 -2.33
C SER A 95 3.02 3.89 -1.40
N ARG A 96 3.39 3.35 -0.24
CA ARG A 96 2.51 3.03 0.89
C ARG A 96 3.07 3.65 2.15
N PHE A 97 2.22 4.39 2.86
CA PHE A 97 2.61 4.98 4.13
C PHE A 97 2.14 4.14 5.29
N VAL A 98 3.04 3.92 6.24
CA VAL A 98 2.80 3.14 7.45
C VAL A 98 3.11 3.99 8.66
N ASN A 99 2.40 3.70 9.75
CA ASN A 99 2.53 4.43 11.01
C ASN A 99 2.94 3.51 12.16
N GLN A 100 2.82 2.19 12.02
CA GLN A 100 2.98 1.22 13.10
C GLN A 100 3.72 -0.04 12.62
N GLN A 101 4.40 -0.72 13.53
CA GLN A 101 5.19 -1.93 13.23
C GLN A 101 4.34 -3.10 12.72
N ASP A 102 3.16 -3.32 13.29
CA ASP A 102 2.31 -4.46 12.92
C ASP A 102 1.78 -4.37 11.49
N ASP A 103 1.58 -3.14 11.01
CA ASP A 103 1.23 -2.89 9.62
C ASP A 103 2.38 -3.30 8.68
N ILE A 104 3.63 -2.98 9.03
CA ILE A 104 4.81 -3.42 8.29
C ILE A 104 4.90 -4.94 8.23
N LYS A 105 4.79 -5.63 9.38
CA LYS A 105 4.87 -7.10 9.43
C LYS A 105 3.79 -7.74 8.55
N PHE A 106 2.56 -7.24 8.64
CA PHE A 106 1.45 -7.72 7.84
C PHE A 106 1.73 -7.55 6.34
N ARG A 107 2.25 -6.40 5.93
CA ARG A 107 2.53 -6.08 4.52
C ARG A 107 3.68 -6.92 3.95
N PHE A 108 4.78 -7.05 4.69
CA PHE A 108 5.93 -7.87 4.26
C PHE A 108 5.59 -9.35 4.10
N ARG A 109 4.55 -9.85 4.79
CA ARG A 109 4.06 -11.22 4.63
C ARG A 109 3.54 -11.51 3.23
N TYR A 110 2.97 -10.51 2.55
CA TYR A 110 2.33 -10.67 1.25
C TYR A 110 3.07 -9.98 0.10
N HIS A 111 3.93 -9.01 0.43
CA HIS A 111 4.60 -8.20 -0.57
C HIS A 111 6.01 -7.79 -0.12
N ILE A 112 7.02 -8.09 -0.93
CA ILE A 112 8.39 -7.60 -0.72
C ILE A 112 8.52 -6.27 -1.46
N TYR A 113 8.75 -5.19 -0.72
CA TYR A 113 8.93 -3.86 -1.29
C TYR A 113 10.35 -3.69 -1.84
N ASP A 114 10.48 -3.00 -2.99
CA ASP A 114 11.79 -2.70 -3.59
C ASP A 114 12.53 -1.61 -2.80
N LEU A 115 11.78 -0.68 -2.21
CA LEU A 115 12.29 0.46 -1.46
C LEU A 115 11.56 0.61 -0.12
N VAL A 116 12.30 0.85 0.96
CA VAL A 116 11.77 1.22 2.27
C VAL A 116 12.41 2.53 2.70
N LEU A 117 11.59 3.53 2.98
CA LEU A 117 12.01 4.85 3.46
C LEU A 117 11.56 5.02 4.90
N LEU A 118 12.51 5.30 5.78
CA LEU A 118 12.28 5.55 7.19
C LEU A 118 12.66 7.00 7.49
N TYR A 119 11.68 7.83 7.81
CA TYR A 119 11.93 9.24 8.16
C TYR A 119 11.77 9.45 9.67
N GLN A 120 12.81 10.03 10.27
CA GLN A 120 12.82 10.53 11.64
C GLN A 120 12.58 12.05 11.63
N ASP A 121 11.62 12.52 12.44
CA ASP A 121 11.28 13.95 12.50
C ASP A 121 12.12 14.69 13.55
N GLY A 122 12.24 14.09 14.74
CA GLY A 122 12.94 14.67 15.89
C GLY A 122 14.44 14.36 15.96
N PRO A 123 15.14 14.81 17.02
CA PRO A 123 16.53 14.42 17.28
C PRO A 123 16.66 12.96 17.71
N GLU A 124 15.63 12.41 18.36
CA GLU A 124 15.53 11.01 18.77
C GLU A 124 14.53 10.28 17.87
N PRO A 125 14.75 8.97 17.59
CA PRO A 125 13.83 8.18 16.80
C PRO A 125 12.55 7.87 17.59
N GLU A 126 11.41 7.91 16.92
CA GLU A 126 10.12 7.58 17.52
C GLU A 126 10.03 6.07 17.82
N ASP A 127 9.24 5.66 18.83
CA ASP A 127 9.13 4.25 19.24
C ASP A 127 8.73 3.33 18.07
N ASP A 128 7.73 3.75 17.28
CA ASP A 128 7.28 3.03 16.10
C ASP A 128 8.42 2.83 15.08
N LEU A 129 9.23 3.87 14.86
CA LEU A 129 10.38 3.83 13.95
C LEU A 129 11.44 2.82 14.44
N VAL A 130 11.77 2.88 15.74
CA VAL A 130 12.73 1.96 16.37
C VAL A 130 12.25 0.52 16.22
N ASP A 131 10.98 0.26 16.42
CA ASP A 131 10.39 -1.08 16.31
C ASP A 131 10.36 -1.57 14.86
N ILE A 132 10.08 -0.70 13.89
CA ILE A 132 10.22 -0.99 12.46
C ILE A 132 11.67 -1.38 12.13
N MET A 133 12.66 -0.62 12.61
CA MET A 133 14.07 -0.94 12.39
C MET A 133 14.50 -2.25 13.04
N LYS A 134 13.99 -2.57 14.24
CA LYS A 134 14.20 -3.88 14.89
C LYS A 134 13.63 -5.03 14.06
N TYR A 135 12.54 -4.82 13.33
CA TYR A 135 11.97 -5.82 12.43
C TYR A 135 12.76 -6.00 11.13
N LEU A 136 13.24 -4.90 10.53
CA LEU A 136 13.95 -4.94 9.23
C LEU A 136 15.36 -5.54 9.33
N ARG A 137 16.08 -5.31 10.44
CA ARG A 137 17.46 -5.79 10.63
C ARG A 137 17.63 -7.31 10.54
N PRO A 138 16.78 -8.15 11.17
CA PRO A 138 16.89 -9.60 11.11
C PRO A 138 16.18 -10.25 9.91
N LEU A 139 15.78 -9.48 8.88
CA LEU A 139 15.17 -10.07 7.69
C LEU A 139 16.11 -11.08 7.03
N MET A 140 15.54 -12.18 6.53
CA MET A 140 16.31 -13.19 5.82
C MET A 140 17.02 -12.59 4.60
N MET A 141 18.24 -13.09 4.32
CA MET A 141 19.13 -12.48 3.32
C MET A 141 18.54 -12.49 1.91
N ASP A 142 17.66 -13.43 1.59
CA ASP A 142 16.93 -13.48 0.32
C ASP A 142 15.97 -12.30 0.15
N MET A 143 15.35 -11.83 1.23
CA MET A 143 14.51 -10.63 1.26
C MET A 143 15.37 -9.36 1.35
N ARG A 144 16.32 -9.29 2.28
CA ARG A 144 17.13 -8.08 2.53
C ARG A 144 17.92 -7.61 1.30
N ARG A 145 18.36 -8.55 0.44
CA ARG A 145 19.07 -8.26 -0.82
C ARG A 145 18.15 -7.64 -1.89
N LYS A 146 16.84 -7.89 -1.83
CA LYS A 146 15.84 -7.31 -2.75
C LYS A 146 15.36 -5.92 -2.31
N ILE A 147 15.44 -5.62 -1.01
CA ILE A 147 14.91 -4.39 -0.43
C ILE A 147 16.01 -3.34 -0.31
N PHE A 148 15.82 -2.14 -0.84
CA PHE A 148 16.69 -0.99 -0.57
C PHE A 148 16.12 -0.18 0.61
N VAL A 149 16.83 -0.08 1.73
CA VAL A 149 16.37 0.61 2.95
C VAL A 149 17.12 1.93 3.09
N VAL A 150 16.37 3.02 3.18
CA VAL A 150 16.88 4.38 3.36
C VAL A 150 16.43 4.90 4.71
N TYR A 151 17.37 5.43 5.48
CA TYR A 151 17.08 6.08 6.75
C TYR A 151 17.39 7.56 6.69
N ILE A 152 16.35 8.38 6.85
CA ILE A 152 16.43 9.83 6.80
C ILE A 152 16.36 10.35 8.24
N HIS A 153 17.48 10.88 8.75
CA HIS A 153 17.59 11.34 10.13
C HIS A 153 18.58 12.51 10.24
N PRO A 154 18.52 13.35 11.30
CA PRO A 154 19.36 14.55 11.39
C PRO A 154 20.87 14.32 11.26
N GLY A 155 21.37 13.16 11.69
CA GLY A 155 22.79 12.78 11.59
C GLY A 155 23.15 11.95 10.35
N GLY A 156 22.24 11.84 9.37
CA GLY A 156 22.44 11.00 8.20
C GLY A 156 23.40 11.62 7.20
N ASP A 157 24.39 10.83 6.76
CA ASP A 157 25.33 11.21 5.72
C ASP A 157 25.32 10.20 4.56
N ARG A 158 24.89 10.67 3.38
CA ARG A 158 24.81 9.86 2.16
C ARG A 158 26.15 9.32 1.67
N PHE A 159 27.26 9.85 2.18
CA PHE A 159 28.61 9.42 1.85
C PHE A 159 29.21 8.47 2.89
N ASP A 160 28.59 8.32 4.06
CA ASP A 160 29.06 7.43 5.12
C ASP A 160 28.42 6.05 5.03
N SER A 161 28.98 5.23 4.13
CA SER A 161 28.56 3.83 3.98
C SER A 161 28.75 2.99 5.24
N MET A 162 29.71 3.33 6.12
CA MET A 162 29.97 2.58 7.34
C MET A 162 28.90 2.86 8.40
N GLN A 163 28.47 4.13 8.51
CA GLN A 163 27.31 4.50 9.33
C GLN A 163 26.07 3.72 8.88
N ALA A 164 25.73 3.76 7.59
CA ALA A 164 24.58 3.05 7.06
C ALA A 164 24.64 1.53 7.36
N PHE A 165 25.80 0.93 7.15
CA PHE A 165 26.05 -0.48 7.47
C PHE A 165 25.86 -0.79 8.95
N SER A 166 26.40 0.03 9.85
CA SER A 166 26.29 -0.17 11.31
C SER A 166 24.84 -0.15 11.80
N ILE A 167 23.98 0.62 11.14
CA ILE A 167 22.54 0.74 11.43
C ILE A 167 21.75 -0.42 10.77
N GLY A 168 22.30 -1.04 9.73
CA GLY A 168 21.66 -2.12 8.96
C GLY A 168 20.82 -1.63 7.76
N VAL A 169 21.03 -0.40 7.32
CA VAL A 169 20.35 0.22 6.16
C VAL A 169 21.29 0.35 4.97
N ASP A 170 20.76 0.60 3.78
CA ASP A 170 21.58 0.74 2.56
C ASP A 170 22.08 2.17 2.36
N LEU A 171 21.36 3.16 2.87
CA LEU A 171 21.70 4.58 2.73
C LEU A 171 21.15 5.40 3.90
N THR A 172 21.95 6.31 4.43
CA THR A 172 21.51 7.35 5.36
C THR A 172 21.48 8.70 4.64
N ILE A 173 20.50 9.55 4.96
CA ILE A 173 20.35 10.88 4.34
C ILE A 173 19.92 11.88 5.42
N SER A 174 20.41 13.11 5.34
CA SER A 174 19.91 14.21 6.17
C SER A 174 18.58 14.77 5.63
N PRO A 175 17.70 15.33 6.48
CA PRO A 175 16.44 15.92 6.03
C PRO A 175 16.60 17.03 4.98
N SER A 176 17.73 17.73 4.97
CA SER A 176 18.05 18.75 3.95
C SER A 176 18.21 18.17 2.54
N GLY A 177 18.52 16.87 2.42
CA GLY A 177 18.62 16.17 1.14
C GLY A 177 17.28 15.78 0.51
N LEU A 178 16.15 15.96 1.21
CA LEU A 178 14.82 15.56 0.74
C LEU A 178 14.41 16.22 -0.58
N GLY A 179 14.85 17.46 -0.82
CA GLY A 179 14.53 18.19 -2.06
C GLY A 179 15.18 17.59 -3.33
N HIS A 180 16.24 16.82 -3.17
CA HIS A 180 16.98 16.15 -4.26
C HIS A 180 16.95 14.63 -4.10
N LEU A 181 15.92 14.10 -3.43
CA LEU A 181 15.85 12.68 -3.08
C LEU A 181 15.93 11.78 -4.32
N SER A 182 15.27 12.16 -5.41
CA SER A 182 15.30 11.42 -6.67
C SER A 182 16.70 11.34 -7.31
N GLU A 183 17.46 12.43 -7.27
CA GLU A 183 18.85 12.49 -7.75
C GLU A 183 19.79 11.62 -6.90
N ILE A 184 19.54 11.53 -5.59
CA ILE A 184 20.33 10.72 -4.66
C ILE A 184 19.98 9.22 -4.79
N LEU A 185 18.69 8.89 -4.85
CA LEU A 185 18.23 7.50 -4.88
C LEU A 185 18.52 6.78 -6.20
N SER A 186 18.36 7.46 -7.33
CA SER A 186 18.56 6.85 -8.67
C SER A 186 19.93 6.16 -8.83
N PRO A 187 21.08 6.81 -8.55
CA PRO A 187 22.38 6.16 -8.64
C PRO A 187 22.57 5.09 -7.55
N ALA A 188 22.09 5.31 -6.32
CA ALA A 188 22.25 4.37 -5.22
C ALA A 188 21.48 3.04 -5.46
N LEU A 189 20.25 3.14 -5.98
CA LEU A 189 19.44 1.98 -6.37
C LEU A 189 20.10 1.19 -7.49
N LYS A 190 20.60 1.86 -8.54
CA LYS A 190 21.34 1.22 -9.63
C LYS A 190 22.61 0.53 -9.14
N ALA A 191 23.33 1.13 -8.20
CA ALA A 191 24.52 0.53 -7.62
C ALA A 191 24.19 -0.78 -6.88
N LYS A 192 23.11 -0.81 -6.08
CA LYS A 192 22.65 -2.04 -5.42
C LYS A 192 22.19 -3.11 -6.42
N GLU A 193 21.43 -2.71 -7.43
CA GLU A 193 20.98 -3.61 -8.49
C GLU A 193 22.18 -4.28 -9.18
N MET A 194 23.19 -3.49 -9.56
CA MET A 194 24.42 -4.02 -10.16
C MET A 194 25.20 -4.93 -9.19
N ALA A 195 25.29 -4.56 -7.92
CA ALA A 195 26.02 -5.34 -6.91
C ALA A 195 25.42 -6.75 -6.71
N TYR A 196 24.08 -6.89 -6.78
CA TYR A 196 23.40 -8.17 -6.60
C TYR A 196 22.95 -8.85 -7.90
N LYS A 197 23.20 -8.24 -9.07
CA LYS A 197 22.79 -8.78 -10.38
C LYS A 197 23.22 -10.24 -10.56
N VAL A 198 24.51 -10.51 -10.41
CA VAL A 198 25.08 -11.87 -10.59
C VAL A 198 24.46 -12.86 -9.60
N PHE A 199 24.24 -12.44 -8.35
CA PHE A 199 23.62 -13.29 -7.34
C PHE A 199 22.20 -13.70 -7.75
N PHE A 200 21.38 -12.76 -8.19
CA PHE A 200 20.00 -13.06 -8.60
C PHE A 200 19.93 -13.86 -9.90
N GLU A 201 20.81 -13.61 -10.87
CA GLU A 201 20.93 -14.41 -12.09
C GLU A 201 21.29 -15.87 -11.78
N CYS A 202 22.27 -16.10 -10.91
CA CYS A 202 22.64 -17.44 -10.48
C CYS A 202 21.51 -18.13 -9.70
N LYS A 203 20.86 -17.41 -8.78
CA LYS A 203 19.73 -17.93 -8.02
C LYS A 203 18.59 -18.39 -8.94
N ALA A 204 18.24 -17.59 -9.94
CA ALA A 204 17.19 -17.92 -10.90
C ALA A 204 17.52 -19.18 -11.72
N LYS A 205 18.78 -19.36 -12.13
CA LYS A 205 19.22 -20.58 -12.84
C LYS A 205 19.07 -21.83 -11.98
N VAL A 206 19.52 -21.75 -10.73
CA VAL A 206 19.40 -22.88 -9.78
C VAL A 206 17.94 -23.22 -9.51
N GLU A 207 17.07 -22.21 -9.36
CA GLU A 207 15.63 -22.44 -9.18
C GLU A 207 14.99 -23.10 -10.41
N MET A 208 15.42 -22.78 -11.64
CA MET A 208 14.95 -23.43 -12.87
C MET A 208 15.47 -24.86 -13.07
N GLU A 209 16.59 -25.23 -12.46
CA GLU A 209 17.14 -26.61 -12.57
C GLU A 209 16.52 -27.56 -11.53
N ILE A 210 16.04 -27.01 -10.41
CA ILE A 210 15.48 -27.79 -9.29
C ILE A 210 13.97 -28.05 -9.46
N PHE A 211 13.24 -27.18 -10.17
CA PHE A 211 11.79 -27.26 -10.39
C PHE A 211 11.44 -27.42 -11.87
#